data_AF-A0A379UTV1-F1
#
_entry.id   AF-A0A379UTV1-F1
#
_cell.length_a   1.000
_cell.length_b   1.000
_cell.length_c   1.000
_cell.angle_alpha   90.00
_cell.angle_beta   90.00
_cell.angle_gamma   90.00
#
_symmetry.space_group_name_H-M   'P 1'
#
loop_
_entity.id
_entity.type
_entity.pdbx_description
1 polymer ?
#
loop_
_entity_poly.entity_id
_entity_poly.type
_entity_poly.pdbx_seq_one_letter_code
_entity_poly.pdbx_strand_id
1 'polypeptide(L)'
;MSINAVKGVEIGEGFNVVALRGSQNRDEITAQGFQSNHAGGILGGISSGQHIVAHMALKPTSSITVPGRTINRAGEEVEMITKGATIRVWGFAQCRSQKPCWRSC
;
A
#
# COMPACT_ATOMS: atom_id res chain seq x y z
N MET A 1 -8.49 -1.93 7.22
CA MET A 1 -8.35 -2.58 5.91
C MET A 1 -9.71 -2.72 5.23
N SER A 2 -10.38 -1.61 4.96
CA SER A 2 -11.77 -1.56 4.43
C SER A 2 -11.85 -1.13 2.96
N ILE A 3 -10.73 -0.76 2.35
CA ILE A 3 -10.65 -0.38 0.94
C ILE A 3 -10.53 -1.65 0.10
N ASN A 4 -11.41 -1.79 -0.88
CA ASN A 4 -11.42 -2.93 -1.78
C ASN A 4 -10.07 -3.06 -2.52
N ALA A 5 -9.68 -4.30 -2.79
CA ALA A 5 -8.41 -4.66 -3.42
C ALA A 5 -7.13 -4.36 -2.61
N VAL A 6 -7.18 -3.67 -1.47
CA VAL A 6 -6.02 -3.52 -0.60
C VAL A 6 -5.65 -4.87 0.05
N LYS A 7 -4.38 -5.24 -0.05
CA LYS A 7 -3.80 -6.49 0.47
C LYS A 7 -2.78 -6.27 1.58
N GLY A 8 -2.24 -5.07 1.70
CA GLY A 8 -1.34 -4.68 2.78
C GLY A 8 -1.42 -3.18 3.04
N VAL A 9 -1.20 -2.79 4.30
CA VAL A 9 -0.95 -1.40 4.69
C VAL A 9 0.27 -1.41 5.58
N GLU A 10 1.16 -0.46 5.34
CA GLU A 10 2.39 -0.29 6.12
C GLU A 10 2.57 1.20 6.46
N ILE A 11 3.25 1.46 7.58
CA ILE A 11 3.49 2.80 8.11
C ILE A 11 5.00 3.02 8.16
N GLY A 12 5.47 4.19 7.73
CA GLY A 12 6.90 4.52 7.70
C GLY A 12 7.68 3.57 6.80
N GLU A 13 8.79 3.03 7.32
CA GLU A 13 9.60 1.99 6.67
C GLU A 13 8.82 0.68 6.45
N GLY A 14 7.71 0.48 7.16
CA GLY A 14 6.78 -0.59 6.84
C GLY A 14 7.40 -1.98 6.89
N PHE A 15 7.31 -2.73 5.80
CA PHE A 15 7.95 -4.04 5.69
C PHE A 15 9.48 -3.97 5.54
N ASN A 16 10.07 -2.84 5.16
CA ASN A 16 11.53 -2.71 5.02
C ASN A 16 12.25 -2.81 6.37
N VAL A 17 11.56 -2.59 7.49
CA VAL A 17 12.14 -2.69 8.85
C VAL A 17 12.76 -4.06 9.12
N VAL A 18 12.28 -5.12 8.45
CA VAL A 18 12.82 -6.49 8.62
C VAL A 18 14.26 -6.62 8.14
N ALA A 19 14.68 -5.75 7.22
CA ALA A 19 16.03 -5.71 6.68
C ALA A 19 16.96 -4.76 7.46
N LEU A 20 16.42 -4.00 8.42
CA LEU A 20 17.15 -2.97 9.16
C LEU A 20 17.55 -3.44 10.55
N ARG A 21 18.72 -2.98 11.02
CA ARG A 21 19.10 -3.11 12.43
C ARG A 21 18.36 -2.07 13.27
N GLY A 22 18.15 -2.35 14.55
CA GLY A 22 17.55 -1.38 15.48
C GLY A 22 18.32 -0.06 15.56
N SER A 23 19.64 -0.07 15.34
CA SER A 23 20.46 1.14 15.27
C SER A 23 20.20 1.99 14.03
N GLN A 24 19.66 1.40 12.96
CA GLN A 24 19.37 2.07 11.69
C GLN A 24 17.90 2.52 11.59
N ASN A 25 16.98 1.82 12.25
CA ASN A 25 15.56 2.11 12.19
C ASN A 25 15.06 3.04 13.32
N ARG A 26 15.94 3.43 14.25
CA ARG A 26 15.54 4.31 15.36
C ARG A 26 15.41 5.75 14.86
N ASP A 27 14.34 6.41 15.26
CA ASP A 27 14.20 7.85 15.08
C ASP A 27 14.80 8.59 16.28
N GLU A 28 16.01 9.14 16.10
CA GLU A 28 16.69 9.90 17.15
C GLU A 28 16.01 11.25 17.39
N ILE A 29 15.89 11.65 18.67
CA ILE A 29 15.28 12.89 19.10
C ILE A 29 16.33 13.85 19.67
N THR A 30 16.27 15.10 19.24
CA THR A 30 17.11 16.21 19.72
C THR A 30 16.24 17.34 20.24
N ALA A 31 16.84 18.40 20.80
CA ALA A 31 16.10 19.59 21.23
C ALA A 31 15.35 20.29 20.07
N GLN A 32 15.76 20.05 18.83
CA GLN A 32 15.15 20.58 17.62
C GLN A 32 14.08 19.65 17.03
N GLY A 33 13.89 18.46 17.60
CA GLY A 33 12.93 17.45 17.15
C GLY A 33 13.59 16.16 16.67
N PHE A 34 12.80 15.33 15.97
CA PHE A 34 13.24 14.06 15.39
C PHE A 34 14.13 14.27 14.17
N GLN A 35 15.21 13.50 14.07
CA GLN A 35 16.19 13.58 12.98
C GLN A 35 15.82 12.74 11.75
N SER A 36 14.94 11.76 11.92
CA SER A 36 14.45 10.87 10.87
C SER A 36 12.98 10.50 11.13
N ASN A 37 12.32 9.89 10.15
CA ASN A 37 10.90 9.52 10.24
C ASN A 37 10.66 8.07 9.78
N HIS A 38 11.48 7.15 10.24
CA HIS A 38 11.36 5.72 9.92
C HIS A 38 10.09 5.10 10.48
N ALA A 39 9.60 5.60 11.62
CA ALA A 39 8.31 5.23 12.19
C ALA A 39 7.09 5.80 11.43
N GLY A 40 7.31 6.63 10.41
CA GLY A 40 6.25 7.19 9.59
C GLY A 40 5.24 8.04 10.37
N GLY A 41 5.74 8.80 11.36
CA GLY A 41 4.96 9.72 12.16
C GLY A 41 4.14 9.08 13.27
N ILE A 42 4.26 7.76 13.47
CA ILE A 42 3.50 7.02 14.49
C ILE A 42 4.47 6.18 15.35
N LEU A 43 4.58 6.54 16.62
CA LEU A 43 5.41 5.84 17.61
C LEU A 43 4.51 5.27 18.70
N GLY A 44 4.57 3.96 18.93
CA GLY A 44 3.74 3.30 19.97
C GLY A 44 2.23 3.48 19.78
N GLY A 45 1.77 3.71 18.54
CA GLY A 45 0.37 3.99 18.23
C GLY A 45 -0.06 5.45 18.44
N ILE A 46 0.87 6.35 18.76
CA ILE A 46 0.62 7.78 18.99
C ILE A 46 1.35 8.58 17.91
N SER A 47 0.74 9.67 17.44
CA SER A 47 1.37 10.58 16.49
C SER A 47 2.60 11.25 17.11
N SER A 48 3.76 11.17 16.45
CA SER A 48 5.00 11.82 16.91
C SER A 48 5.08 13.31 16.58
N GLY A 49 4.08 13.85 15.86
CA GLY A 49 4.08 15.22 15.33
C GLY A 49 4.79 15.37 13.97
N GLN A 50 5.48 14.31 13.52
CA GLN A 50 6.05 14.25 12.17
C GLN A 50 4.99 13.90 11.13
N HIS A 51 5.35 13.94 9.86
CA HIS A 51 4.46 13.52 8.79
C HIS A 51 4.06 12.05 8.94
N ILE A 52 2.75 11.79 8.93
CA ILE A 52 2.23 10.44 8.87
C ILE A 52 2.45 9.90 7.47
N VAL A 53 3.24 8.83 7.37
CA VAL A 53 3.55 8.17 6.09
C VAL A 53 2.89 6.81 6.11
N ALA A 54 1.91 6.62 5.23
CA ALA A 54 1.22 5.36 5.04
C ALA A 54 1.28 4.93 3.57
N HIS A 55 1.58 3.66 3.40
CA HIS A 55 1.69 2.99 2.13
C HIS A 55 0.66 1.86 2.09
N MET A 56 0.06 1.64 0.92
CA MET A 56 -0.88 0.54 0.71
C MET A 56 -0.55 -0.27 -0.53
N ALA A 57 -0.64 -1.58 -0.40
CA ALA A 57 -0.47 -2.53 -1.48
C ALA A 57 -1.85 -2.90 -2.02
N LEU A 58 -2.11 -2.59 -3.29
CA LEU A 58 -3.35 -2.96 -3.98
C LEU A 58 -3.08 -4.15 -4.89
N LYS A 59 -3.95 -5.16 -4.85
CA LYS A 59 -3.94 -6.19 -5.90
C LYS A 59 -4.31 -5.54 -7.24
N PRO A 60 -3.73 -5.98 -8.37
CA PRO A 60 -4.21 -5.57 -9.67
C PRO A 60 -5.69 -5.98 -9.85
N THR A 61 -6.41 -5.19 -10.64
CA THR A 61 -7.80 -5.49 -10.99
C THR A 61 -7.87 -6.77 -11.82
N SER A 62 -8.86 -7.61 -11.53
CA SER A 62 -9.07 -8.90 -12.21
C SER A 62 -9.49 -8.76 -13.68
N SER A 63 -9.86 -7.55 -14.10
CA SER A 63 -10.22 -7.21 -15.47
C SER A 63 -8.96 -6.97 -16.31
N ILE A 64 -8.43 -8.05 -16.88
CA ILE A 64 -7.27 -8.05 -17.77
C ILE A 64 -7.70 -8.65 -19.10
N THR A 65 -7.25 -8.06 -20.21
CA THR A 65 -7.54 -8.50 -21.59
C THR A 65 -6.78 -9.75 -22.03
N VAL A 66 -5.94 -10.29 -21.15
CA VAL A 66 -5.23 -11.56 -21.36
C VAL A 66 -6.22 -12.71 -21.13
N PRO A 67 -6.35 -13.66 -22.08
CA PRO A 67 -7.16 -14.86 -21.89
C PRO A 67 -6.70 -15.64 -20.67
N GLY A 68 -7.65 -16.04 -19.84
CA GLY A 68 -7.42 -16.87 -18.66
C GLY A 68 -8.24 -18.15 -18.72
N ARG A 69 -7.66 -19.27 -18.27
CA ARG A 69 -8.39 -20.51 -18.07
C ARG A 69 -9.32 -20.37 -16.87
N THR A 70 -10.56 -20.78 -17.02
CA THR A 70 -11.57 -20.78 -15.96
C THR A 70 -12.51 -21.96 -16.15
N ILE A 71 -13.46 -22.13 -15.23
CA ILE A 71 -14.51 -23.14 -15.33
C ILE A 71 -15.85 -22.45 -15.51
N ASN A 72 -16.68 -22.97 -16.41
CA ASN A 72 -18.04 -22.50 -16.55
C ASN A 72 -18.94 -23.09 -15.43
N ARG A 73 -20.22 -22.71 -15.39
CA ARG A 73 -21.16 -23.22 -14.37
C ARG A 73 -21.46 -24.72 -14.50
N ALA A 74 -21.17 -25.32 -15.65
CA ALA A 74 -21.29 -26.76 -15.88
C ALA A 74 -20.02 -27.53 -15.48
N GLY A 75 -18.97 -26.83 -15.02
CA GLY A 75 -17.71 -27.44 -14.58
C GLY A 75 -16.72 -27.72 -15.72
N GLU A 76 -17.00 -27.24 -16.93
CA GLU A 76 -16.14 -27.45 -18.09
C GLU A 76 -15.03 -26.39 -18.12
N GLU A 77 -13.81 -26.81 -18.48
CA GLU A 77 -12.69 -25.91 -18.69
C GLU A 77 -12.93 -25.04 -19.93
N VAL A 78 -12.90 -23.72 -19.74
CA VAL A 78 -13.10 -22.74 -20.81
C VAL A 78 -12.05 -21.65 -20.72
N GLU A 79 -11.74 -21.04 -21.87
CA GLU A 79 -10.88 -19.87 -21.93
C GLU A 79 -11.74 -18.60 -21.97
N MET A 80 -11.52 -17.70 -21.02
CA MET A 80 -12.34 -16.49 -20.85
C MET A 80 -11.47 -15.24 -20.91
N ILE A 81 -11.94 -14.24 -21.66
CA ILE A 81 -11.32 -12.91 -21.74
C ILE A 81 -12.28 -11.90 -21.12
N THR A 82 -11.81 -11.17 -20.11
CA THR A 82 -12.60 -10.11 -19.48
C THR A 82 -12.36 -8.80 -20.22
N LYS A 83 -13.36 -8.32 -20.97
CA LYS A 83 -13.33 -7.00 -21.62
C LYS A 83 -13.73 -5.93 -20.59
N GLY A 84 -12.79 -5.54 -19.73
CA GLY A 84 -12.95 -4.44 -18.78
C GLY A 84 -11.82 -3.41 -18.91
N ALA A 85 -12.00 -2.22 -18.33
CA ALA A 85 -10.98 -1.18 -18.34
C ALA A 85 -9.72 -1.65 -17.59
N THR A 86 -8.60 -1.71 -18.29
CA THR A 86 -7.30 -2.05 -17.70
C THR A 86 -6.76 -0.85 -16.93
N ILE A 87 -6.79 -0.91 -15.60
CA ILE A 87 -6.10 0.08 -14.75
C ILE A 87 -4.70 -0.44 -14.48
N ARG A 88 -3.67 0.23 -15.02
CA ARG A 88 -2.27 -0.03 -14.62
C ARG A 88 -2.06 0.54 -13.21
N VAL A 89 -1.92 -0.33 -12.23
CA VAL A 89 -1.48 0.08 -10.89
C VAL A 89 0.04 0.11 -10.90
N TRP A 90 0.63 1.31 -11.03
CA TRP A 90 2.02 1.53 -10.62
C TRP A 90 2.04 1.64 -9.09
N GLY A 91 3.04 1.00 -8.48
CA GLY A 91 3.09 0.67 -7.05
C GLY A 91 2.97 1.84 -6.07
N PHE A 92 2.71 1.47 -4.81
CA PHE A 92 2.68 2.33 -3.63
C PHE A 92 1.97 3.67 -3.81
N ALA A 93 0.64 3.67 -3.61
CA ALA A 93 -0.10 4.91 -3.42
C ALA A 93 0.32 5.55 -2.08
N GLN A 94 1.10 6.62 -2.14
CA GLN A 94 1.52 7.38 -0.96
C GLN A 94 0.42 8.38 -0.59
N CYS A 95 -0.27 8.12 0.52
CA CYS A 95 -1.29 9.04 1.02
C CYS A 95 -0.58 10.17 1.80
N ARG A 96 -0.32 11.31 1.16
CA ARG A 96 0.22 12.50 1.84
C ARG A 96 -0.92 13.26 2.50
N SER A 97 -0.82 13.53 3.79
CA SER A 97 -1.89 14.08 4.64
C SER A 97 -2.32 15.53 4.34
N GLN A 98 -1.99 16.10 3.17
CA GLN A 98 -2.32 17.50 2.83
C GLN A 98 -3.09 17.71 1.52
N LYS A 99 -3.52 16.67 0.79
CA LYS A 99 -4.49 16.84 -0.31
C LYS A 99 -5.49 15.67 -0.37
N PRO A 100 -6.79 15.93 -0.62
CA PRO A 100 -7.79 14.87 -0.72
C PRO A 100 -7.54 14.05 -1.99
N CYS A 101 -6.89 12.89 -1.83
CA CYS A 101 -6.63 11.91 -2.89
C CYS A 101 -7.89 11.11 -3.30
N TRP A 102 -9.07 11.74 -3.25
CA TRP A 102 -10.38 11.09 -3.35
C TRP A 102 -11.14 11.42 -4.64
N ARG A 103 -10.45 11.71 -5.75
CA ARG A 103 -11.10 11.93 -7.05
C ARG A 103 -10.32 11.28 -8.18
N SER A 104 -10.28 9.93 -8.18
CA SER A 104 -10.18 9.09 -9.38
C SER A 104 -9.76 7.66 -8.98
N CYS A 105 -10.68 6.90 -8.42
CA CYS A 105 -10.72 5.44 -8.48
C CYS A 105 -12.12 5.05 -8.96
#